data_AF-A0A368GEB2-F1
#
_entry.id   AF-A0A368GEB2-F1
#
_cell.length_a   1.000
_cell.length_b   1.000
_cell.length_c   1.000
_cell.angle_alpha   90.00
_cell.angle_beta   90.00
_cell.angle_gamma   90.00
#
_symmetry.space_group_name_H-M   'P 1'
#
loop_
_entity.id
_entity.type
_entity.pdbx_description
1 polymer ?
#
loop_
_entity_poly.entity_id
_entity_poly.type
_entity_poly.pdbx_seq_one_letter_code
_entity_poly.pdbx_strand_id
1 'polypeptide(L)'
;MLNFTLSYNFTLLFPLGLSSENRVNEALKEEHIRWGDILQADFHDTYRNLTLKTYAHSHYVSLNCTNVRVVLKVDDDIAWKISFLFDYISNIPL
;
A
#
# COMPACT_ATOMS: atom_id res chain seq x y z
N MET A 1 6.69 4.49 11.22
CA MET A 1 6.25 3.16 10.74
C MET A 1 7.34 2.10 10.86
N LEU A 2 8.60 2.38 10.49
CA LEU A 2 9.72 1.42 10.53
C LEU A 2 9.84 0.59 11.83
N ASN A 3 9.71 1.19 13.01
CA ASN A 3 9.73 0.44 14.28
C ASN A 3 8.62 -0.61 14.36
N PHE A 4 7.42 -0.31 13.88
CA PHE A 4 6.30 -1.24 13.87
C PHE A 4 6.48 -2.35 12.83
N THR A 5 7.03 -2.01 11.66
CA THR A 5 7.38 -3.01 10.63
C THR A 5 8.32 -4.07 11.20
N LEU A 6 9.32 -3.65 11.99
CA LEU A 6 10.23 -4.57 12.68
C LEU A 6 9.53 -5.39 13.78
N SER A 7 8.60 -4.80 14.54
CA SER A 7 7.90 -5.50 15.63
C SER A 7 6.85 -6.50 15.16
N TYR A 8 6.16 -6.23 14.06
CA TYR A 8 5.01 -7.02 13.60
C TYR A 8 5.22 -7.75 12.26
N ASN A 9 6.39 -7.58 11.64
CA ASN A 9 6.79 -8.22 10.39
C ASN A 9 5.74 -8.09 9.27
N PHE A 10 5.52 -6.86 8.82
CA PHE A 10 4.63 -6.57 7.68
C PHE A 10 5.33 -5.65 6.67
N THR A 11 4.94 -5.77 5.41
CA THR A 11 5.43 -4.89 4.33
C THR A 11 4.41 -3.79 4.04
N LEU A 12 4.90 -2.57 3.82
CA LEU A 12 4.09 -1.44 3.35
C LEU A 12 4.12 -1.36 1.83
N LEU A 13 3.00 -0.96 1.25
CA LEU A 13 2.86 -0.73 -0.19
C LEU A 13 1.96 0.48 -0.39
N PHE A 14 2.42 1.47 -1.14
CA PHE A 14 1.67 2.66 -1.50
C PHE A 14 1.19 2.57 -2.96
N PRO A 15 -0.07 2.18 -3.21
CA PRO A 15 -0.61 2.11 -4.56
C PRO A 15 -1.00 3.49 -5.09
N LEU A 16 -0.42 3.88 -6.20
CA LEU A 16 -0.59 5.19 -6.83
C LEU A 16 -0.89 5.04 -8.33
N GLY A 17 -1.56 6.05 -8.89
CA GLY A 17 -1.63 6.27 -10.32
C GLY A 17 -0.66 7.36 -10.78
N LEU A 18 -0.83 7.80 -12.02
CA LEU A 18 -0.17 8.96 -12.60
C LEU A 18 -0.89 10.25 -12.19
N SER A 19 -0.13 11.24 -11.74
CA SER A 19 -0.63 12.61 -11.61
C SER A 19 -0.73 13.28 -12.98
N SER A 20 -1.65 14.24 -13.13
CA SER A 20 -1.66 15.16 -14.27
C SER A 20 -0.48 16.15 -14.25
N GLU A 21 0.15 16.32 -13.08
CA GLU A 21 1.30 17.19 -12.90
C GLU A 21 2.59 16.38 -12.99
N ASN A 22 3.39 16.60 -14.05
CA ASN A 22 4.67 15.89 -14.24
C ASN A 22 5.63 16.05 -13.06
N ARG A 23 5.61 17.22 -12.40
CA ARG A 23 6.44 17.45 -11.20
C ARG A 23 6.11 16.45 -10.07
N VAL A 24 4.85 16.07 -9.92
CA VAL A 24 4.45 15.07 -8.92
C VAL A 24 4.97 13.70 -9.33
N ASN A 25 4.84 13.31 -10.60
CA ASN A 25 5.36 12.02 -11.07
C ASN A 25 6.89 11.90 -10.91
N GLU A 26 7.65 12.97 -11.16
CA GLU A 26 9.10 12.98 -10.90
C GLU A 26 9.42 12.88 -9.40
N ALA A 27 8.67 13.59 -8.55
CA ALA A 27 8.84 13.46 -7.10
C ALA A 27 8.53 12.04 -6.58
N LEU A 28 7.51 11.38 -7.13
CA LEU A 28 7.20 9.98 -6.82
C LEU A 28 8.32 9.04 -7.25
N LYS A 29 8.97 9.31 -8.39
CA LYS A 29 10.13 8.52 -8.83
C LYS A 29 11.32 8.68 -7.88
N GLU A 30 11.61 9.90 -7.42
CA GLU A 30 12.66 10.15 -6.43
C GLU A 30 12.35 9.49 -5.08
N GLU A 31 11.09 9.53 -4.64
CA GLU A 31 10.61 8.85 -3.44
C GLU A 31 10.80 7.33 -3.54
N HIS A 32 10.39 6.75 -4.67
CA HIS A 32 10.50 5.31 -4.91
C HIS A 32 11.97 4.86 -4.92
N ILE A 33 12.88 5.66 -5.50
CA ILE A 33 14.32 5.37 -5.46
C ILE A 33 14.84 5.32 -4.01
N ARG A 34 14.26 6.12 -3.10
CA ARG A 34 14.68 6.18 -1.70
C ARG A 34 14.08 5.06 -0.84
N TRP A 35 12.81 4.71 -1.03
CA TRP A 35 12.08 3.81 -0.12
C TRP A 35 11.65 2.48 -0.75
N GLY A 36 11.39 2.45 -2.06
CA GLY A 36 11.08 1.24 -2.80
C GLY A 36 9.71 0.63 -2.50
N ASP A 37 8.79 1.36 -1.86
CA ASP A 37 7.47 0.88 -1.41
C ASP A 37 6.29 1.45 -2.21
N ILE A 38 6.53 2.24 -3.25
CA ILE A 38 5.51 2.66 -4.22
C ILE A 38 5.19 1.54 -5.24
N LEU A 39 3.89 1.29 -5.44
CA LEU A 39 3.33 0.61 -6.61
C LEU A 39 2.60 1.63 -7.48
N GLN A 40 3.26 2.14 -8.52
CA GLN A 40 2.64 3.07 -9.47
C GLN A 40 2.11 2.31 -10.70
N ALA A 41 0.82 2.48 -11.00
CA ALA A 41 0.17 1.86 -12.15
C ALA A 41 -0.27 2.90 -13.20
N ASP A 42 -0.44 2.44 -14.44
CA ASP A 42 -0.69 3.29 -15.60
C ASP A 42 -2.18 3.69 -15.73
N PHE A 43 -2.63 4.55 -14.81
CA PHE A 43 -3.92 5.23 -14.87
C PHE A 43 -3.82 6.59 -14.18
N HIS A 44 -4.65 7.57 -14.57
CA HIS A 44 -4.67 8.86 -13.86
C HIS A 44 -5.26 8.74 -12.45
N ASP A 45 -4.49 9.16 -11.45
CA ASP A 45 -4.88 9.07 -10.05
C ASP A 45 -5.93 10.14 -9.71
N THR A 46 -7.18 9.70 -9.71
CA THR A 46 -8.34 10.56 -9.42
C THR A 46 -9.34 9.76 -8.61
N TYR A 47 -10.22 10.47 -7.89
CA TYR A 47 -11.27 9.83 -7.09
C TYR A 47 -12.13 8.85 -7.91
N ARG A 48 -12.43 9.20 -9.17
CA ARG A 48 -13.22 8.33 -10.08
C ARG A 48 -12.49 7.04 -10.44
N ASN A 49 -11.15 7.04 -10.39
CA ASN A 49 -10.32 5.90 -10.77
C ASN A 49 -9.85 5.05 -9.56
N LEU A 50 -10.42 5.26 -8.36
CA LEU A 50 -10.10 4.45 -7.19
C LEU A 50 -10.35 2.94 -7.40
N THR A 51 -11.31 2.57 -8.26
CA THR A 51 -11.52 1.17 -8.65
C THR A 51 -10.32 0.60 -9.40
N LEU A 52 -9.69 1.38 -10.30
CA LEU A 52 -8.47 0.97 -11.00
C LEU A 52 -7.29 0.85 -10.03
N LYS A 53 -7.16 1.80 -9.09
CA LYS A 53 -6.19 1.70 -7.99
C LYS A 53 -6.38 0.42 -7.18
N THR A 54 -7.63 0.10 -6.85
CA THR A 54 -8.00 -1.10 -6.08
C THR A 54 -7.63 -2.38 -6.83
N TYR A 55 -7.96 -2.43 -8.11
CA TYR A 55 -7.57 -3.54 -8.98
C TYR A 55 -6.05 -3.70 -9.07
N ALA A 56 -5.32 -2.60 -9.31
CA ALA A 56 -3.87 -2.63 -9.49
C ALA A 56 -3.15 -3.24 -8.27
N HIS A 57 -3.47 -2.79 -7.06
CA HIS A 57 -2.83 -3.33 -5.86
C HIS A 57 -3.26 -4.77 -5.56
N SER A 58 -4.54 -5.11 -5.79
CA SER A 58 -5.05 -6.47 -5.57
C SER A 58 -4.42 -7.47 -6.54
N HIS A 59 -4.31 -7.08 -7.81
CA HIS A 59 -3.65 -7.86 -8.85
C HIS A 59 -2.16 -8.07 -8.52
N TYR A 60 -1.45 -7.00 -8.14
CA TYR A 60 -0.04 -7.09 -7.73
C TYR A 60 0.15 -8.07 -6.56
N VAL A 61 -0.65 -7.93 -5.50
CA VAL A 61 -0.62 -8.83 -4.34
C VAL A 61 -0.90 -10.28 -4.75
N SER A 62 -1.90 -10.53 -5.60
CA SER A 62 -2.24 -11.89 -6.04
C SER A 62 -1.11 -12.60 -6.79
N LEU A 63 -0.24 -11.84 -7.48
CA LEU A 63 0.85 -12.38 -8.28
C LEU A 63 2.17 -12.48 -7.50
N ASN A 64 2.44 -11.53 -6.60
CA ASN A 64 3.76 -11.35 -5.98
C ASN A 64 3.80 -11.71 -4.50
N CYS A 65 2.64 -11.76 -3.81
CA CYS A 65 2.56 -12.00 -2.37
C CYS A 65 1.94 -13.37 -2.09
N THR A 66 2.63 -14.44 -2.47
CA THR A 66 2.09 -15.82 -2.39
C THR A 66 2.05 -16.42 -0.99
N ASN A 67 2.70 -15.80 0.00
CA ASN A 67 2.76 -16.28 1.37
C ASN A 67 2.41 -15.18 2.38
N VAL A 68 1.26 -14.53 2.20
CA VAL A 68 0.71 -13.56 3.15
C VAL A 68 -0.60 -14.07 3.73
N ARG A 69 -0.74 -13.99 5.06
CA ARG A 69 -1.96 -14.40 5.77
C ARG A 69 -3.10 -13.41 5.59
N VAL A 70 -2.77 -12.11 5.61
CA VAL A 70 -3.72 -11.00 5.57
C VAL A 70 -3.17 -9.89 4.71
N VAL A 71 -4.07 -9.25 3.95
CA VAL A 71 -3.82 -8.02 3.24
C VAL A 71 -4.71 -6.96 3.88
N LEU A 72 -4.10 -5.87 4.35
CA LEU A 72 -4.83 -4.78 4.97
C LEU A 72 -4.80 -3.56 4.03
N LYS A 73 -5.99 -3.05 3.70
CA LYS A 73 -6.15 -1.74 3.07
C LYS A 73 -6.44 -0.69 4.14
N VAL A 74 -5.66 0.38 4.15
CA VAL A 74 -5.83 1.55 5.02
C VAL A 74 -5.67 2.78 4.12
N ASP A 75 -6.57 3.74 4.24
CA ASP A 75 -6.45 5.01 3.52
C ASP A 75 -5.42 5.93 4.23
N ASP A 76 -4.86 6.90 3.52
CA ASP A 76 -3.77 7.76 4.00
C ASP A 76 -4.23 8.88 4.96
N ASP A 77 -5.54 9.07 5.08
CA ASP A 77 -6.19 10.08 5.92
C ASP A 77 -6.80 9.51 7.22
N ILE A 78 -6.53 8.24 7.53
CA ILE A 78 -7.01 7.60 8.77
C ILE A 78 -5.88 7.25 9.73
N ALA A 79 -6.10 7.53 11.01
CA ALA A 79 -5.26 7.08 12.10
C ALA A 79 -5.75 5.73 12.63
N TRP A 80 -4.82 4.81 12.92
CA TRP A 80 -5.11 3.45 13.34
C TRP A 80 -4.15 3.01 14.44
N LYS A 81 -4.66 2.18 15.36
CA LYS A 81 -3.86 1.60 16.46
C LYS A 81 -3.27 0.28 16.01
N ILE A 82 -2.03 0.33 15.54
CA ILE A 82 -1.31 -0.81 14.96
C ILE A 82 -1.32 -2.03 15.90
N SER A 83 -0.96 -1.85 17.18
CA SER A 83 -0.92 -2.96 18.14
C SER A 83 -2.25 -3.68 18.29
N PHE A 84 -3.33 -2.93 18.46
CA PHE A 84 -4.68 -3.48 18.59
C PHE A 84 -5.09 -4.27 17.35
N LEU A 85 -4.76 -3.78 16.16
CA LEU A 85 -5.07 -4.49 14.92
C LEU A 85 -4.31 -5.82 14.84
N PHE A 86 -3.02 -5.84 15.17
CA PHE A 86 -2.23 -7.07 15.13
C PHE A 86 -2.70 -8.08 16.18
N ASP A 87 -3.10 -7.62 17.36
CA ASP A 87 -3.74 -8.48 18.38
C ASP A 87 -5.04 -9.09 17.83
N TYR A 88 -5.89 -8.27 17.20
CA TYR A 88 -7.14 -8.74 16.59
C TYR A 88 -6.90 -9.77 15.47
N ILE A 89 -6.06 -9.45 14.49
CA ILE A 89 -5.75 -10.33 13.35
C ILE A 89 -5.14 -11.65 13.83
N SER A 90 -4.30 -11.62 14.86
CA SER A 90 -3.65 -12.82 15.39
C SER A 90 -4.67 -13.87 15.85
N ASN A 91 -5.85 -13.44 16.32
CA ASN A 91 -6.92 -14.30 16.82
C ASN A 91 -7.90 -14.81 15.74
N ILE A 92 -7.77 -14.41 14.47
CA ILE A 92 -8.66 -14.88 13.39
C ILE A 92 -8.22 -16.28 12.90
N PRO A 93 -9.02 -17.35 13.07
CA PRO A 93 -8.68 -18.67 12.55
C PRO A 93 -8.70 -18.66 11.00
N LEU A 94 -7.83 -19.46 10.37
CA LEU A 94 -7.83 -19.72 8.93
C LEU A 94 -8.68 -20.94 8.60
#